data_AF-L9ZAQ0-F1
#
_entry.id   AF-L9ZAQ0-F1
#
_cell.length_a   1.000
_cell.length_b   1.000
_cell.length_c   1.000
_cell.angle_alpha   90.00
_cell.angle_beta   90.00
_cell.angle_gamma   90.00
#
_symmetry.space_group_name_H-M   'P 1'
#
loop_
_entity.id
_entity.type
_entity.pdbx_description
1 polymer ?
#
loop_
_entity_poly.entity_id
_entity_poly.type
_entity_poly.pdbx_seq_one_letter_code
_entity_poly.pdbx_strand_id
1 'polypeptide(L)'
;MSTIRVVWGSASAPTAMASYDAALAEAGVENYNLVSVSSVIPAGVDVEAVGTAPDLGPAGERLTVVEARATAAGPGRVSAALAWAQSVDDGPGLFYETAGETDRDDVERRVREGLAAGPVSYTHL
;
A
#
# COMPACT_ATOMS: atom_id res chain seq x y z
N MET A 1 4.52 6.32 -19.59
CA MET A 1 4.07 5.02 -19.09
C MET A 1 3.55 5.25 -17.67
N SER A 2 2.45 4.62 -17.29
CA SER A 2 1.82 4.81 -15.98
C SER A 2 2.51 3.93 -14.94
N THR A 3 3.45 4.49 -14.18
CA THR A 3 4.11 3.85 -13.03
C THR A 3 3.15 3.76 -11.84
N ILE A 4 3.16 2.63 -11.11
CA ILE A 4 2.48 2.53 -9.81
C ILE A 4 3.40 3.05 -8.72
N ARG A 5 2.91 3.97 -7.89
CA ARG A 5 3.66 4.55 -6.77
C ARG A 5 3.21 3.92 -5.47
N VAL A 6 4.15 3.36 -4.71
CA VAL A 6 3.95 2.88 -3.35
C VAL A 6 4.35 3.99 -2.40
N VAL A 7 3.38 4.43 -1.60
CA VAL A 7 3.48 5.51 -0.63
C VAL A 7 2.99 5.02 0.73
N TRP A 8 3.40 5.68 1.80
CA TRP A 8 2.99 5.30 3.15
C TRP A 8 2.96 6.50 4.08
N GLY A 9 2.14 6.39 5.12
CA GLY A 9 2.03 7.36 6.18
C GLY A 9 1.44 6.74 7.44
N SER A 10 1.67 7.38 8.56
CA SER A 10 1.26 7.00 9.89
C SER A 10 1.00 8.26 10.72
N ALA A 11 -0.16 8.37 11.33
CA ALA A 11 -0.50 9.53 12.14
C ALA A 11 -1.37 9.14 13.33
N SER A 12 -1.32 9.98 14.36
CA SER A 12 -2.23 9.93 15.50
C SER A 12 -3.13 11.16 15.48
N ALA A 13 -4.42 10.99 15.78
CA ALA A 13 -5.36 12.10 15.85
C ALA A 13 -6.50 11.78 16.83
N PRO A 14 -7.33 12.78 17.21
CA PRO A 14 -8.41 12.58 18.17
C PRO A 14 -9.50 11.57 17.76
N THR A 15 -9.62 11.24 16.46
CA THR A 15 -10.58 10.26 15.95
C THR A 15 -9.89 9.33 14.96
N ALA A 16 -10.44 8.12 14.80
CA ALA A 16 -9.94 7.14 13.82
C ALA A 16 -9.97 7.67 12.38
N MET A 17 -10.95 8.52 12.05
CA MET A 17 -11.06 9.13 10.73
C MET A 17 -10.02 10.23 10.53
N ALA A 18 -9.79 11.07 11.54
CA ALA A 18 -8.76 12.10 11.47
C ALA A 18 -7.34 11.51 11.46
N SER A 19 -7.11 10.35 12.11
CA SER A 19 -5.79 9.71 12.08
C SER A 19 -5.52 9.10 10.71
N TYR A 20 -6.56 8.59 10.06
CA TYR A 20 -6.48 8.11 8.69
C TYR A 20 -6.21 9.26 7.70
N ASP A 21 -6.97 10.35 7.78
CA ASP A 21 -6.76 11.55 6.94
C ASP A 21 -5.34 12.13 7.08
N ALA A 22 -4.84 12.25 8.31
CA ALA A 22 -3.48 12.70 8.56
C ALA A 22 -2.41 11.72 8.04
N ALA A 23 -2.67 10.41 8.06
CA ALA A 23 -1.78 9.42 7.46
C ALA A 23 -1.76 9.52 5.93
N LEU A 24 -2.92 9.79 5.30
CA LEU A 24 -2.97 10.08 3.87
C LEU A 24 -2.20 11.36 3.51
N ALA A 25 -2.24 12.37 4.39
CA ALA A 25 -1.49 13.61 4.20
C ALA A 25 0.02 13.40 4.31
N GLU A 26 0.49 12.55 5.24
CA GLU A 26 1.91 12.16 5.29
C GLU A 26 2.33 11.37 4.04
N ALA A 27 1.43 10.53 3.51
CA ALA A 27 1.63 9.81 2.25
C ALA A 27 1.50 10.71 1.00
N GLY A 28 1.03 11.95 1.13
CA GLY A 28 0.85 12.93 0.04
C GLY A 28 -0.35 12.66 -0.87
N VAL A 29 -1.36 11.90 -0.40
CA VAL A 29 -2.53 11.50 -1.20
C VAL A 29 -3.87 11.94 -0.61
N GLU A 30 -3.86 12.84 0.37
CA GLU A 30 -5.05 13.33 1.09
C GLU A 30 -6.05 14.06 0.20
N ASN A 31 -5.58 14.68 -0.89
CA ASN A 31 -6.42 15.48 -1.77
C ASN A 31 -7.03 14.69 -2.93
N TYR A 32 -6.89 13.36 -2.95
CA TYR A 32 -7.40 12.49 -4.03
C TYR A 32 -8.54 11.59 -3.56
N ASN A 33 -9.39 11.19 -4.51
CA ASN A 33 -10.44 10.21 -4.27
C ASN A 33 -9.87 8.79 -4.46
N LEU A 34 -9.58 8.11 -3.35
CA LEU A 34 -9.05 6.75 -3.38
C LEU A 34 -10.14 5.72 -3.70
N VAL A 35 -9.94 4.93 -4.75
CA VAL A 35 -10.81 3.84 -5.19
C VAL A 35 -10.07 2.52 -5.02
N SER A 36 -10.44 1.74 -4.02
CA SER A 36 -9.80 0.44 -3.76
C SER A 36 -10.04 -0.53 -4.91
N VAL A 37 -8.98 -1.18 -5.37
CA VAL A 37 -9.00 -2.24 -6.39
C VAL A 37 -8.39 -3.53 -5.83
N SER A 38 -8.48 -4.62 -6.59
CA SER A 38 -7.79 -5.86 -6.24
C SER A 38 -6.27 -5.75 -6.46
N SER A 39 -5.55 -6.80 -6.09
CA SER A 39 -4.09 -6.84 -6.01
C SER A 39 -3.31 -6.97 -7.32
N VAL A 40 -3.94 -6.90 -8.50
CA VAL A 40 -3.23 -7.19 -9.76
C VAL A 40 -2.39 -5.99 -10.24
N ILE A 41 -1.12 -6.24 -10.55
CA ILE A 41 -0.25 -5.28 -11.26
C ILE A 41 -0.32 -5.60 -12.76
N PRO A 42 -0.67 -4.64 -13.63
CA PRO A 42 -0.67 -4.89 -15.08
C PRO A 42 0.72 -5.26 -15.61
N ALA A 43 0.76 -6.07 -16.67
CA ALA A 43 1.99 -6.44 -17.36
C ALA A 43 2.77 -5.19 -17.85
N GLY A 44 4.09 -5.20 -17.67
CA GLY A 44 4.98 -4.12 -18.10
C GLY A 44 4.82 -2.79 -17.36
N VAL A 45 4.13 -2.78 -16.22
CA VAL A 45 4.01 -1.59 -15.35
C VAL A 45 5.04 -1.64 -14.23
N ASP A 46 5.83 -0.57 -14.13
CA ASP A 46 6.80 -0.38 -13.06
C ASP A 46 6.12 -0.05 -11.73
N VAL A 47 6.70 -0.54 -10.64
CA VAL A 47 6.31 -0.24 -9.26
C VAL A 47 7.47 0.45 -8.56
N GLU A 48 7.24 1.65 -8.03
CA GLU A 48 8.26 2.44 -7.34
C GLU A 48 7.81 2.76 -5.91
N ALA A 49 8.61 2.35 -4.93
CA ALA A 49 8.47 2.79 -3.54
C ALA A 49 9.08 4.18 -3.36
N VAL A 50 8.22 5.18 -3.17
CA VAL A 50 8.63 6.61 -3.15
C VAL A 50 8.39 7.30 -1.81
N GLY A 51 7.70 6.65 -0.86
CA GLY A 51 7.42 7.19 0.46
C GLY A 51 6.25 8.17 0.45
N THR A 52 6.47 9.35 -0.12
CA THR A 52 5.44 10.38 -0.29
C THR A 52 5.11 10.52 -1.77
N ALA A 53 3.82 10.64 -2.10
CA ALA A 53 3.38 10.79 -3.46
C ALA A 53 3.93 12.09 -4.08
N PRO A 54 4.33 12.06 -5.36
CA PRO A 54 4.52 13.29 -6.13
C PRO A 54 3.16 13.94 -6.42
N ASP A 55 3.16 15.04 -7.17
CA ASP A 55 1.94 15.53 -7.82
C ASP A 55 1.42 14.46 -8.81
N LEU A 56 0.25 13.91 -8.51
CA LEU A 56 -0.43 12.90 -9.32
C LEU A 56 -1.58 13.49 -10.15
N GLY A 57 -1.72 14.81 -10.16
CA GLY A 57 -2.78 15.53 -10.86
C GLY A 57 -3.59 16.42 -9.93
N PRO A 58 -4.63 17.09 -10.48
CA PRO A 58 -5.53 17.94 -9.73
C PRO A 58 -6.17 17.28 -8.50
N ALA A 59 -6.36 18.07 -7.45
CA ALA A 59 -7.14 17.66 -6.28
C ALA A 59 -8.56 17.21 -6.69
N GLY A 60 -9.03 16.14 -6.06
CA GLY A 60 -10.32 15.51 -6.34
C GLY A 60 -10.29 14.48 -7.48
N GLU A 61 -9.18 14.31 -8.19
CA GLU A 61 -9.04 13.20 -9.14
C GLU A 61 -9.05 11.84 -8.45
N ARG A 62 -9.44 10.81 -9.21
CA ARG A 62 -9.55 9.44 -8.70
C ARG A 62 -8.21 8.73 -8.83
N LEU A 63 -7.76 8.10 -7.76
CA LEU A 63 -6.63 7.18 -7.76
C LEU A 63 -7.13 5.78 -7.45
N THR A 64 -6.82 4.81 -8.32
CA THR A 64 -7.03 3.40 -8.01
C THR A 64 -5.91 2.93 -7.09
N VAL A 65 -6.25 2.33 -5.95
CA VAL A 65 -5.26 1.94 -4.93
C VAL A 65 -5.46 0.51 -4.45
N VAL A 66 -4.35 -0.16 -4.12
CA VAL A 66 -4.33 -1.29 -3.20
C VAL A 66 -3.86 -0.73 -1.86
N GLU A 67 -4.59 -1.01 -0.79
CA GLU A 67 -4.38 -0.33 0.50
C GLU A 67 -4.28 -1.34 1.65
N ALA A 68 -3.15 -1.28 2.37
CA ALA A 68 -3.01 -1.86 3.70
C ALA A 68 -3.21 -0.75 4.74
N ARG A 69 -4.16 -0.90 5.65
CA ARG A 69 -4.36 0.08 6.74
C ARG A 69 -4.80 -0.56 8.04
N ALA A 70 -4.38 0.03 9.15
CA ALA A 70 -4.86 -0.30 10.48
C ALA A 70 -4.93 0.95 11.35
N THR A 71 -5.94 0.99 12.23
CA THR A 71 -6.16 2.07 13.19
C THR A 71 -6.55 1.44 14.53
N ALA A 72 -5.95 1.93 15.63
CA ALA A 72 -6.29 1.51 16.99
C ALA A 72 -6.76 2.71 17.81
N ALA A 73 -7.60 2.44 18.81
CA ALA A 73 -8.01 3.44 19.80
C ALA A 73 -7.23 3.25 21.11
N GLY A 74 -6.79 4.35 21.72
CA GLY A 74 -6.05 4.31 22.98
C GLY A 74 -4.60 3.83 22.81
N PRO A 75 -3.94 3.38 23.90
CA PRO A 75 -2.56 2.93 23.84
C PRO A 75 -2.48 1.60 23.08
N GLY A 76 -1.67 1.57 22.02
CA GLY A 76 -1.48 0.40 21.18
C GLY A 76 -0.48 0.69 20.07
N ARG A 77 -0.21 -0.34 19.27
CA ARG A 77 0.58 -0.21 18.04
C ARG A 77 -0.21 -0.82 16.89
N VAL A 78 -0.23 -0.11 15.78
CA VAL A 78 -0.70 -0.63 14.50
C VAL A 78 0.47 -0.66 13.54
N SER A 79 0.43 -1.63 12.64
CA SER A 79 1.37 -1.75 11.53
C SER A 79 0.60 -2.16 10.28
N ALA A 80 1.07 -1.69 9.14
CA ALA A 80 0.57 -2.06 7.82
C ALA A 80 1.75 -2.29 6.89
N ALA A 81 1.64 -3.26 5.98
CA ALA A 81 2.66 -3.61 5.03
C ALA A 81 2.03 -3.96 3.68
N LEU A 82 2.73 -3.56 2.62
CA LEU A 82 2.47 -3.91 1.24
C LEU A 82 3.75 -4.54 0.68
N ALA A 83 3.64 -5.66 -0.01
CA ALA A 83 4.70 -6.23 -0.83
C ALA A 83 4.17 -6.56 -2.22
N TRP A 84 5.07 -6.76 -3.16
CA TRP A 84 4.69 -7.11 -4.52
C TRP A 84 5.71 -8.04 -5.17
N ALA A 85 5.25 -8.76 -6.18
CA ALA A 85 6.09 -9.53 -7.07
C ALA A 85 5.68 -9.23 -8.51
N GLN A 86 6.67 -9.11 -9.39
CA GLN A 86 6.45 -8.96 -10.83
C GLN A 86 6.71 -10.32 -11.50
N SER A 87 5.97 -10.59 -12.58
CA SER A 87 6.13 -11.84 -13.33
C SER A 87 7.48 -11.88 -14.04
N VAL A 88 8.07 -13.07 -14.13
CA VAL A 88 9.33 -13.31 -14.86
C VAL A 88 9.16 -13.23 -16.38
N ASP A 89 7.96 -13.50 -16.90
CA ASP A 89 7.68 -13.63 -18.33
C ASP A 89 6.86 -12.43 -18.86
N ASP A 90 7.09 -11.23 -18.30
CA ASP A 90 6.32 -10.01 -18.59
C ASP A 90 4.80 -10.15 -18.40
N GLY A 91 4.38 -11.13 -17.60
CA GLY A 91 2.99 -11.33 -17.18
C GLY A 91 2.53 -10.31 -16.11
N PRO A 92 1.24 -10.37 -15.70
CA PRO A 92 0.75 -9.51 -14.62
C PRO A 92 1.51 -9.80 -13.32
N GLY A 93 1.83 -8.76 -12.56
CA GLY A 93 2.36 -8.83 -11.20
C GLY A 93 1.24 -8.96 -10.14
N LEU A 94 1.61 -9.03 -8.87
CA LEU A 94 0.68 -9.12 -7.75
C LEU A 94 1.15 -8.28 -6.56
N PHE A 95 0.24 -7.56 -5.92
CA PHE A 95 0.37 -6.97 -4.59
C PHE A 95 -0.11 -7.95 -3.50
N TYR A 96 0.47 -7.83 -2.32
CA TYR A 96 -0.01 -8.49 -1.12
C TYR A 96 -0.01 -7.47 0.01
N GLU A 97 -1.17 -7.26 0.63
CA GLU A 97 -1.37 -6.35 1.75
C GLU A 97 -1.64 -7.09 3.06
N THR A 98 -1.12 -6.55 4.17
CA THR A 98 -1.47 -7.00 5.52
C THR A 98 -1.39 -5.85 6.50
N ALA A 99 -2.29 -5.81 7.47
CA ALA A 99 -2.30 -4.79 8.50
C ALA A 99 -2.98 -5.29 9.78
N GLY A 100 -2.66 -4.67 10.91
CA GLY A 100 -3.34 -4.95 12.16
C GLY A 100 -2.74 -4.24 13.37
N GLU A 101 -3.37 -4.47 14.52
CA GLU A 101 -2.84 -4.11 15.84
C GLU A 101 -1.71 -5.07 16.22
N THR A 102 -0.54 -4.85 15.62
CA THR A 102 0.64 -5.70 15.77
C THR A 102 1.91 -4.89 15.53
N ASP A 103 3.06 -5.50 15.75
CA ASP A 103 4.36 -4.89 15.46
C ASP A 103 4.75 -4.97 13.97
N ARG A 104 5.79 -4.22 13.64
CA ARG A 104 6.31 -4.12 12.28
C ARG A 104 6.82 -5.47 11.78
N ASP A 105 7.50 -6.22 12.63
CA ASP A 105 8.18 -7.46 12.24
C ASP A 105 7.15 -8.53 11.86
N ASP A 106 6.00 -8.54 12.54
CA ASP A 106 4.90 -9.44 12.24
C ASP A 106 4.22 -9.14 10.91
N VAL A 107 3.92 -7.87 10.58
CA VAL A 107 3.37 -7.53 9.24
C VAL A 107 4.39 -7.77 8.13
N GLU A 108 5.67 -7.50 8.35
CA GLU A 108 6.74 -7.75 7.38
C GLU A 108 6.87 -9.26 7.08
N ARG A 109 6.81 -10.09 8.12
CA ARG A 109 6.81 -11.55 7.96
C ARG A 109 5.57 -12.03 7.21
N ARG A 110 4.37 -11.59 7.59
CA ARG A 110 3.10 -12.01 6.96
C ARG A 110 3.05 -11.64 5.48
N VAL A 111 3.50 -10.44 5.12
CA VAL A 111 3.49 -9.99 3.72
C VAL A 111 4.45 -10.82 2.87
N ARG A 112 5.64 -11.18 3.41
CA ARG A 112 6.62 -12.05 2.74
C ARG A 112 6.13 -13.48 2.58
N GLU A 113 5.55 -14.06 3.63
CA GLU A 113 4.95 -15.39 3.60
C GLU A 113 3.78 -15.44 2.60
N GLY A 114 2.92 -14.42 2.60
CA GLY A 114 1.82 -14.30 1.66
C GLY A 114 2.26 -14.21 0.21
N LEU A 115 3.29 -13.40 -0.07
CA LEU A 115 3.87 -13.28 -1.40
C LEU A 115 4.58 -14.56 -1.86
N ALA A 116 5.22 -15.29 -0.95
CA ALA A 116 5.87 -16.58 -1.23
C ALA A 116 4.87 -17.72 -1.50
N ALA A 117 3.68 -17.67 -0.87
CA ALA A 117 2.59 -18.60 -1.12
C ALA A 117 1.79 -18.30 -2.40
N GLY A 118 2.06 -17.16 -3.05
CA GLY A 118 1.51 -16.80 -4.35
C GLY A 118 1.89 -17.80 -5.46
N PRO A 119 1.29 -17.68 -6.66
CA PRO A 119 1.58 -18.61 -7.75
C PRO A 119 3.07 -18.62 -8.09
N VAL A 120 3.60 -19.75 -8.55
CA VAL A 120 5.05 -20.02 -8.67
C VAL A 120 5.75 -19.25 -9.81
N SER A 121 5.05 -18.35 -10.51
CA SER A 121 5.50 -17.66 -11.73
C SER A 121 5.99 -16.21 -11.52
N TYR A 122 6.37 -15.83 -10.30
CA TYR A 122 6.75 -14.46 -9.94
C TYR A 122 8.14 -14.42 -9.26
N THR A 123 8.90 -13.33 -9.49
CA THR A 123 10.15 -13.05 -8.77
C THR A 123 9.89 -12.10 -7.60
N HIS A 124 10.39 -12.46 -6.42
CA HIS A 124 10.40 -11.61 -5.22
C HIS A 124 11.56 -10.61 -5.32
N LEU A 125 11.27 -9.31 -5.33
CA LEU A 125 12.27 -8.23 -5.22
C LEU A 125 12.12 -7.49 -3.88
#